data_AF-A0A352XS66-F1
#
_entry.id   AF-A0A352XS66-F1
#
_cell.length_a   1.000
_cell.length_b   1.000
_cell.length_c   1.000
_cell.angle_alpha   90.00
_cell.angle_beta   90.00
_cell.angle_gamma   90.00
#
_symmetry.space_group_name_H-M   'P 1'
#
loop_
_entity.id
_entity.type
_entity.pdbx_description
1 polymer ?
#
loop_
_entity_poly.entity_id
_entity_poly.type
_entity_poly.pdbx_seq_one_letter_code
_entity_poly.pdbx_strand_id
1 'polypeptide(L)' 'CGQNVGDIIRAEQPDVVFVETLSNPLVKVIDLDAVSAAAKEVGAVSVVDSTFTTPYLVRPIEHGF' A
#
# COMPACT_ATOMS: atom_id res chain seq x y z
N CYS A 1 -0.40 -1.46 12.09
CA CYS A 1 -0.58 -2.72 11.32
C CYS A 1 0.50 -2.91 10.23
N GLY A 2 1.60 -2.14 10.20
CA GLY A 2 2.54 -2.15 9.07
C GLY A 2 3.97 -2.63 9.35
N GLN A 3 4.31 -3.00 10.60
CA GLN A 3 5.71 -3.27 10.98
C GLN A 3 6.35 -4.51 10.34
N ASN A 4 5.62 -5.27 9.52
CA ASN A 4 6.15 -6.47 8.84
C ASN A 4 5.81 -6.52 7.34
N VAL A 5 5.04 -5.56 6.82
CA VAL A 5 4.53 -5.69 5.43
C VAL A 5 5.66 -5.54 4.41
N GLY A 6 6.61 -4.64 4.65
CA GLY A 6 7.78 -4.46 3.79
C GLY A 6 8.70 -5.67 3.77
N ASP A 7 8.86 -6.35 4.90
CA ASP A 7 9.70 -7.56 5.00
C ASP A 7 9.05 -8.73 4.25
N ILE A 8 7.73 -8.88 4.34
CA ILE A 8 6.98 -9.88 3.57
C ILE A 8 7.11 -9.60 2.06
N ILE A 9 6.95 -8.34 1.63
CA ILE A 9 7.11 -7.98 0.21
C ILE A 9 8.51 -8.35 -0.31
N ARG A 10 9.56 -8.06 0.46
CA ARG A 10 10.94 -8.40 0.10
C ARG A 10 11.20 -9.90 0.06
N ALA A 11 10.60 -10.66 0.98
CA ALA A 11 10.77 -12.10 1.05
C ALA A 11 10.06 -12.83 -0.09
N GLU A 12 8.81 -12.45 -0.36
CA GLU A 12 7.93 -13.14 -1.32
C GLU A 12 8.11 -12.65 -2.76
N GLN A 13 8.65 -11.44 -2.98
CA GLN A 13 8.85 -10.81 -4.30
C GLN A 13 7.61 -10.91 -5.22
N PRO A 14 6.44 -10.38 -4.80
CA PRO A 14 5.22 -10.48 -5.57
C PRO A 14 5.27 -9.63 -6.84
N ASP A 15 4.52 -10.03 -7.88
CA ASP A 15 4.32 -9.19 -9.07
C ASP A 15 3.42 -7.97 -8.80
N VAL A 16 2.52 -8.08 -7.82
CA VAL A 16 1.52 -7.04 -7.48
C VAL A 16 1.38 -6.90 -5.97
N VAL A 17 1.33 -5.66 -5.48
CA VAL A 17 0.99 -5.31 -4.11
C VAL A 17 -0.31 -4.51 -4.10
N PHE A 18 -1.36 -5.08 -3.49
CA PHE A 18 -2.67 -4.45 -3.36
C PHE A 18 -2.95 -4.06 -1.91
N VAL A 19 -3.37 -2.82 -1.66
CA VAL A 19 -3.73 -2.33 -0.32
C VAL A 19 -4.99 -1.48 -0.33
N GLU A 20 -5.63 -1.36 0.82
CA GLU A 20 -6.69 -0.38 1.07
C GLU A 20 -6.13 0.78 1.91
N THR A 21 -6.42 2.02 1.52
CA THR A 21 -6.05 3.23 2.31
C THR A 21 -6.59 3.17 3.74
N LEU A 22 -7.84 2.73 3.87
CA LEU A 22 -8.52 2.43 5.11
C LEU A 22 -9.25 1.10 4.94
N SER A 23 -8.91 0.10 5.77
CA SER A 23 -9.47 -1.24 5.61
C SER A 23 -10.98 -1.28 5.82
N ASN A 24 -11.72 -1.96 4.97
CA ASN A 24 -13.13 -2.27 5.19
C ASN A 24 -13.30 -3.61 5.94
N PRO A 25 -14.07 -3.71 7.04
CA PRO A 25 -14.83 -2.66 7.75
C PRO A 25 -14.09 -2.03 8.93
N LEU A 26 -12.86 -2.47 9.22
CA LEU A 26 -12.18 -2.22 10.49
C LEU A 26 -11.44 -0.87 10.57
N VAL A 27 -11.45 -0.09 9.49
CA VAL A 27 -10.85 1.25 9.34
C VAL A 27 -9.38 1.30 9.82
N LYS A 28 -8.60 0.26 9.51
CA LYS A 28 -7.17 0.23 9.77
C LYS A 28 -6.46 1.06 8.71
N VAL A 29 -5.59 1.96 9.16
CA VAL A 29 -4.73 2.78 8.30
C VAL A 29 -3.51 1.98 7.88
N ILE A 30 -3.18 2.05 6.59
CA ILE A 30 -1.92 1.52 6.03
C ILE A 30 -0.92 2.66 5.82
N ASP A 31 0.37 2.33 5.96
CA ASP A 31 1.47 3.24 5.59
C ASP A 31 1.78 3.06 4.11
N LEU A 32 1.27 3.97 3.28
CA LEU A 32 1.43 3.90 1.83
C LEU A 32 2.90 4.05 1.41
N ASP A 33 3.63 4.99 2.02
CA ASP A 33 5.03 5.26 1.66
C ASP A 33 5.93 4.05 1.95
N ALA A 34 5.71 3.39 3.09
CA ALA A 34 6.46 2.18 3.43
C ALA A 34 6.16 1.02 2.48
N VAL A 35 4.88 0.86 2.09
CA VAL A 35 4.45 -0.21 1.17
C VAL A 35 5.01 0.02 -0.23
N SER A 36 4.83 1.22 -0.80
CA SER A 36 5.25 1.53 -2.16
C SER A 36 6.78 1.47 -2.31
N ALA A 37 7.52 1.88 -1.28
CA ALA A 37 8.98 1.74 -1.25
C ALA A 37 9.39 0.26 -1.35
N ALA A 38 8.81 -0.61 -0.52
CA ALA A 38 9.12 -2.05 -0.54
C ALA A 38 8.69 -2.72 -1.85
N ALA A 39 7.52 -2.36 -2.39
CA ALA A 39 7.03 -2.88 -3.67
C ALA A 39 7.96 -2.50 -4.83
N LYS A 40 8.44 -1.25 -4.83
CA LYS A 40 9.37 -0.76 -5.86
C LYS A 40 10.72 -1.48 -5.82
N GLU A 41 11.24 -1.82 -4.63
CA GLU A 41 12.50 -2.54 -4.49
C GLU A 41 12.49 -3.91 -5.18
N VAL A 42 11.33 -4.59 -5.20
CA VAL A 42 11.16 -5.91 -5.83
C VAL A 42 10.56 -5.83 -7.25
N GLY A 43 10.27 -4.63 -7.75
CA GLY A 43 9.69 -4.42 -9.07
C GLY A 43 8.19 -4.74 -9.18
N ALA A 44 7.47 -4.79 -8.05
CA ALA A 44 6.04 -5.07 -8.02
C ALA A 44 5.21 -3.87 -8.51
N VAL A 45 4.08 -4.15 -9.18
CA VAL A 45 3.05 -3.14 -9.46
C VAL A 45 2.27 -2.85 -8.17
N SER A 46 2.20 -1.58 -7.79
CA SER A 46 1.42 -1.16 -6.61
C SER A 46 0.01 -0.76 -7.03
N VAL A 47 -1.00 -1.22 -6.29
CA VAL A 47 -2.42 -0.89 -6.50
C VAL A 47 -3.04 -0.55 -5.15
N VAL A 48 -3.88 0.48 -5.14
CA VAL A 48 -4.51 0.97 -3.91
C VAL A 48 -5.99 1.27 -4.09
N ASP A 49 -6.79 0.74 -3.17
CA ASP A 49 -8.20 1.08 -3.02
C ASP A 49 -8.33 2.34 -2.14
N SER A 50 -8.86 3.40 -2.73
CA SER A 50 -9.11 4.69 -2.09
C SER A 50 -10.59 5.01 -1.92
N THR A 51 -11.45 3.99 -1.88
CA THR A 51 -12.91 4.16 -1.79
C THR A 51 -13.32 4.95 -0.54
N PHE A 52 -12.71 4.67 0.62
CA PHE A 52 -13.02 5.38 1.87
C PHE A 52 -12.51 6.83 1.90
N THR A 53 -11.29 7.09 1.42
CA THR A 53 -10.66 8.39 1.56
C THR A 53 -11.02 9.34 0.42
N THR A 54 -11.27 8.81 -0.78
CA THR A 54 -11.37 9.54 -2.06
C THR A 54 -10.10 10.36 -2.38
N PRO A 55 -9.92 10.85 -3.63
CA PRO A 55 -8.78 11.71 -3.98
C PRO A 55 -8.75 13.06 -3.24
N TYR A 56 -9.86 13.43 -2.59
CA TYR A 56 -9.93 14.68 -1.82
C TYR A 56 -9.08 14.61 -0.55
N LEU A 57 -9.12 13.49 0.18
CA LEU A 57 -8.40 13.33 1.45
C LEU A 57 -7.00 12.75 1.26
N VAL A 58 -6.87 11.75 0.38
CA VAL A 58 -5.60 11.06 0.12
C VAL A 58 -5.41 10.93 -1.37
N ARG A 59 -4.23 11.31 -1.89
CA ARG A 59 -3.85 11.13 -3.29
C ARG A 59 -2.72 10.08 -3.37
N PRO A 60 -3.04 8.79 -3.53
CA PRO A 60 -2.04 7.73 -3.42
C PRO A 60 -0.90 7.81 -4.44
N ILE A 61 -1.14 8.43 -5.60
CA ILE A 61 -0.11 8.67 -6.62
C ILE A 61 1.06 9.48 -6.05
N GLU A 62 0.80 10.38 -5.10
CA GLU A 62 1.85 11.16 -4.42
C GLU A 62 2.69 10.31 -3.46
N HIS A 63 2.20 9.12 -3.09
CA HIS A 63 2.86 8.13 -2.25
C HIS A 63 3.49 6.96 -3.04
N GLY A 64 3.55 7.06 -4.37
CA GLY A 64 4.20 6.06 -5.22
C GLY A 64 3.33 4.87 -5.64
N PHE A 65 2.01 5.00 -5.57
CA PHE A 65 1.04 4.06 -6.14
C PHE A 65 0.60 4.43 -7.56
#